data_AF-A0A093QP77-F1
#
_entry.id   AF-A0A093QP77-F1
#
_cell.length_a   1.000
_cell.length_b   1.000
_cell.length_c   1.000
_cell.angle_alpha   90.00
_cell.angle_beta   90.00
_cell.angle_gamma   90.00
#
_symmetry.space_group_name_H-M   'P 1'
#
loop_
_entity.id
_entity.type
_entity.pdbx_description
1 polymer ?
#
loop_
_entity_poly.entity_id
_entity_poly.type
_entity_poly.pdbx_seq_one_letter_code
_entity_poly.pdbx_strand_id
1 'polypeptide(L)'
;NFHVWNESWFTRNDLGPSYSGWQILDATPQEQSGGIYQCGPASRNAVKEGEVDLDYDCPFVFAEVNADCMYWNYDSATGKKTLILSKSTEIGASISTKAVGRDDRVDVTRDYKYEEGK
;
A
#
# COMPACT_ATOMS: atom_id res chain seq x y z
N ASN A 1 -14.94 1.46 -5.19
CA ASN A 1 -14.19 0.19 -5.08
C ASN A 1 -13.12 0.38 -4.02
N PHE A 2 -12.66 -0.66 -3.35
CA PHE A 2 -11.66 -0.56 -2.28
C PHE A 2 -11.07 -1.93 -1.94
N HIS A 3 -9.92 -1.92 -1.26
CA HIS A 3 -9.31 -3.08 -0.60
C HIS A 3 -9.24 -2.82 0.91
N VAL A 4 -9.24 -3.87 1.74
CA VAL A 4 -9.20 -3.79 3.20
C VAL A 4 -8.14 -4.74 3.73
N TRP A 5 -7.29 -4.23 4.62
CA TRP A 5 -6.32 -5.00 5.39
C TRP A 5 -6.45 -4.66 6.88
N ASN A 6 -5.56 -5.23 7.71
CA ASN A 6 -5.48 -4.96 9.14
C ASN A 6 -4.17 -4.25 9.52
N GLU A 7 -4.20 -3.46 10.59
CA GLU A 7 -2.98 -2.99 11.25
C GLU A 7 -2.89 -3.58 12.66
N SER A 8 -1.69 -3.96 13.09
CA SER A 8 -1.39 -4.39 14.46
C SER A 8 -0.26 -3.56 15.05
N TRP A 9 -0.32 -3.26 16.34
CA TRP A 9 0.65 -2.39 17.01
C TRP A 9 1.69 -3.20 17.79
N PHE A 10 2.95 -3.17 17.37
CA PHE A 10 4.05 -3.81 18.10
C PHE A 10 5.42 -3.24 17.70
N THR A 11 6.46 -3.66 18.42
CA THR A 11 7.84 -3.26 18.15
C THR A 11 8.47 -4.09 17.03
N ARG A 12 9.29 -3.45 16.20
CA ARG A 12 10.10 -4.09 15.14
C ARG A 12 11.56 -4.14 15.57
N ASN A 13 11.87 -5.05 16.50
CA ASN A 13 13.25 -5.21 17.00
C ASN A 13 14.23 -5.63 15.90
N ASP A 14 13.72 -6.26 14.85
CA ASP A 14 14.42 -6.66 13.64
C ASP A 14 14.81 -5.47 12.73
N LEU A 15 14.01 -4.40 12.71
CA LEU A 15 14.26 -3.21 11.87
C LEU A 15 14.78 -2.00 12.66
N GLY A 16 14.48 -1.93 13.95
CA GLY A 16 14.79 -0.81 14.84
C GLY A 16 13.57 0.00 15.28
N PRO A 17 13.77 0.91 16.26
CA PRO A 17 12.69 1.63 16.92
C PRO A 17 11.90 2.56 15.99
N SER A 18 12.51 3.08 14.92
CA SER A 18 11.86 3.92 13.91
C SER A 18 10.74 3.21 13.14
N TYR A 19 10.76 1.88 13.08
CA TYR A 19 9.79 1.07 12.33
C TYR A 19 8.74 0.38 13.19
N SER A 20 8.82 0.59 14.51
CA SER A 20 7.82 0.13 15.47
C SER A 20 6.52 0.92 15.35
N GLY A 21 5.43 0.39 15.92
CA GLY A 21 4.10 1.00 15.85
C GLY A 21 3.17 0.17 14.98
N TRP A 22 2.38 0.82 14.13
CA TRP A 22 1.43 0.13 13.24
C TRP A 22 2.12 -0.67 12.14
N GLN A 23 1.76 -1.95 12.06
CA GLN A 23 2.25 -2.91 11.07
C GLN A 23 1.08 -3.44 10.25
N ILE A 24 1.20 -3.36 8.92
CA ILE A 24 0.22 -3.87 7.97
C ILE A 24 0.27 -5.40 7.95
N LEU A 25 -0.90 -6.02 8.04
CA LEU A 25 -1.14 -7.45 7.89
C LEU A 25 -2.33 -7.63 6.95
N ASP A 26 -2.15 -8.38 5.87
CA ASP A 26 -3.23 -8.66 4.92
C ASP A 26 -3.41 -10.17 4.74
N ALA A 27 -4.59 -10.66 5.12
CA ALA A 27 -4.96 -12.07 4.98
C ALA A 27 -5.64 -12.36 3.63
N THR A 28 -5.88 -11.34 2.80
CA THR A 28 -6.44 -11.50 1.47
C THR A 28 -5.40 -12.14 0.55
N PRO A 29 -5.67 -13.31 -0.04
CA PRO A 29 -4.68 -14.05 -0.82
C PRO A 29 -4.46 -13.40 -2.19
N GLN A 30 -3.63 -12.36 -2.25
CA GLN A 30 -3.32 -11.59 -3.45
C GLN A 30 -1.98 -12.02 -4.07
N GLU A 31 -0.89 -11.85 -3.32
CA GLU A 31 0.47 -12.15 -3.75
C GLU A 31 1.06 -13.28 -2.88
N GLN A 32 1.95 -14.10 -3.45
CA GLN A 32 2.65 -15.13 -2.69
C GLN A 32 3.95 -14.55 -2.10
N SER A 33 4.11 -14.71 -0.79
CA SER A 33 5.35 -14.39 -0.07
C SER A 33 5.97 -15.68 0.46
N GLY A 34 7.20 -15.99 0.06
CA GLY A 34 7.85 -17.26 0.40
C GLY A 34 7.14 -18.51 -0.16
N GLY A 35 6.38 -18.36 -1.25
CA GLY A 35 5.64 -19.45 -1.91
C GLY A 35 4.29 -19.80 -1.27
N ILE A 36 3.83 -19.00 -0.30
CA ILE A 36 2.50 -19.13 0.31
C ILE A 36 1.78 -17.79 0.31
N TYR A 37 0.44 -17.80 0.36
CA TYR A 37 -0.35 -16.57 0.44
C TYR A 37 -0.33 -16.02 1.87
N GLN A 38 0.52 -15.02 2.08
CA GLN A 38 0.66 -14.27 3.32
C GLN A 38 1.21 -12.87 2.99
N CYS A 39 0.89 -11.88 3.80
CA CYS A 39 1.39 -10.52 3.64
C CYS A 39 1.62 -9.85 4.99
N GLY A 40 2.84 -9.36 5.19
CA GLY A 40 3.29 -8.63 6.37
C GLY A 40 3.94 -9.50 7.46
N PRO A 41 4.39 -8.88 8.56
CA PRO A 41 4.15 -7.48 8.91
C PRO A 41 5.03 -6.47 8.15
N ALA A 42 4.38 -5.55 7.44
CA ALA A 42 5.05 -4.40 6.82
C ALA A 42 4.96 -3.18 7.74
N SER A 43 6.07 -2.49 8.00
CA SER A 43 6.03 -1.28 8.83
C SER A 43 5.35 -0.15 8.08
N ARG A 44 4.32 0.47 8.67
CA ARG A 44 3.67 1.65 8.07
C ARG A 44 4.65 2.80 7.84
N ASN A 45 5.63 2.95 8.73
CA ASN A 45 6.67 3.95 8.57
C ASN A 45 7.59 3.62 7.39
N ALA A 46 8.00 2.35 7.23
CA ALA A 46 8.79 1.93 6.06
C ALA A 46 8.03 2.16 4.74
N VAL A 47 6.74 1.82 4.70
CA VAL A 47 5.87 2.09 3.54
C VAL A 47 5.82 3.59 3.23
N LYS A 48 5.65 4.44 4.24
CA LYS A 48 5.61 5.89 4.04
C LYS A 48 6.92 6.46 3.50
N GLU A 49 8.05 6.00 4.00
CA GLU A 49 9.37 6.45 3.56
C GLU A 49 9.84 5.78 2.26
N GLY A 50 9.08 4.82 1.72
CA GLY A 50 9.42 4.10 0.49
C GLY A 50 10.57 3.11 0.66
N GLU A 51 10.82 2.64 1.88
CA GLU A 51 11.87 1.67 2.20
C GLU A 51 11.40 0.24 1.93
N VAL A 52 11.23 -0.07 0.65
CA VAL A 52 10.62 -1.33 0.18
C VAL A 52 11.51 -2.56 0.35
N ASP A 53 12.81 -2.38 0.61
CA ASP A 53 13.75 -3.50 0.81
C ASP A 53 13.65 -4.13 2.21
N LEU A 54 12.87 -3.53 3.12
CA LEU A 54 12.69 -4.04 4.48
C LEU A 54 11.63 -5.13 4.54
N ASP A 55 11.87 -6.13 5.38
CA ASP A 55 10.89 -7.17 5.63
C ASP A 55 9.63 -6.61 6.35
N TYR A 56 8.43 -7.14 6.14
CA TYR A 56 8.03 -8.12 5.14
C TYR A 56 7.13 -7.45 4.11
N ASP A 57 7.23 -7.88 2.84
CA ASP A 57 6.29 -7.55 1.76
C ASP A 57 6.06 -6.04 1.53
N CYS A 58 6.99 -5.19 1.98
CA CYS A 58 6.92 -3.75 1.78
C CYS A 58 6.77 -3.33 0.30
N PRO A 59 7.36 -4.01 -0.71
CA PRO A 59 7.14 -3.63 -2.10
C PRO A 59 5.67 -3.77 -2.53
N PHE A 60 5.00 -4.84 -2.10
CA PHE A 60 3.60 -5.10 -2.42
C PHE A 60 2.70 -4.07 -1.74
N VAL A 61 2.85 -3.89 -0.42
CA VAL A 61 2.06 -2.91 0.34
C VAL A 61 2.28 -1.48 -0.16
N PHE A 62 3.52 -1.13 -0.52
CA PHE A 62 3.83 0.18 -1.11
C PHE A 62 3.09 0.39 -2.44
N ALA A 63 3.06 -0.61 -3.31
CA ALA A 63 2.36 -0.54 -4.59
C ALA A 63 0.84 -0.36 -4.40
N GLU A 64 0.22 -0.99 -3.39
CA GLU A 64 -1.22 -0.82 -3.11
C GLU A 64 -1.62 0.64 -2.86
N VAL A 65 -0.70 1.47 -2.36
CA VAL A 65 -0.99 2.86 -1.97
C VAL A 65 -0.29 3.93 -2.83
N ASN A 66 0.72 3.57 -3.63
CA ASN A 66 1.52 4.51 -4.43
C ASN A 66 1.64 4.15 -5.93
N ALA A 67 1.02 3.08 -6.41
CA ALA A 67 1.14 2.72 -7.83
C ALA A 67 0.54 3.77 -8.78
N ASP A 68 1.19 3.97 -9.92
CA ASP A 68 0.63 4.77 -11.01
C ASP A 68 -0.46 4.00 -11.77
N CYS A 69 -1.51 4.70 -12.17
CA CYS A 69 -2.55 4.19 -13.06
C CYS A 69 -2.21 4.53 -14.52
N MET A 70 -1.94 3.50 -15.32
CA MET A 70 -1.53 3.63 -16.73
C MET A 70 -2.68 3.27 -17.68
N TYR A 71 -3.08 4.21 -18.52
CA TYR A 71 -4.14 4.03 -19.52
C TYR A 71 -3.54 3.70 -20.88
N TRP A 72 -3.89 2.52 -21.41
CA TRP A 72 -3.38 2.03 -22.69
C TRP A 72 -4.49 1.91 -23.72
N ASN A 73 -4.22 2.33 -24.96
CA ASN A 73 -4.98 1.92 -26.12
C ASN A 73 -4.42 0.58 -26.62
N TYR A 74 -5.28 -0.41 -26.81
CA TYR A 74 -4.90 -1.71 -27.35
C TYR A 74 -5.65 -1.99 -28.65
N ASP A 75 -4.90 -2.10 -29.74
CA ASP A 75 -5.42 -2.57 -31.02
C ASP A 75 -5.34 -4.10 -31.05
N SER A 76 -6.49 -4.77 -31.01
CA SER A 76 -6.58 -6.23 -31.00
C SER A 76 -6.26 -6.87 -32.35
N ALA A 77 -6.36 -6.14 -33.47
CA ALA A 77 -6.06 -6.66 -34.80
C ALA A 77 -4.56 -6.72 -35.06
N THR A 78 -3.81 -5.72 -34.58
CA THR A 78 -2.35 -5.64 -34.76
C THR A 78 -1.55 -6.05 -33.53
N GLY A 79 -2.20 -6.17 -32.37
CA GLY A 79 -1.54 -6.39 -31.08
C GLY A 79 -0.81 -5.16 -30.53
N LYS A 80 -0.94 -4.00 -31.17
CA LYS A 80 -0.21 -2.78 -30.78
C LYS A 80 -0.79 -2.18 -29.50
N LYS A 81 0.08 -1.90 -28.52
CA LYS A 81 -0.22 -1.15 -27.29
C LYS A 81 0.36 0.27 -27.40
N THR A 82 -0.44 1.27 -27.10
CA THR A 82 -0.02 2.68 -27.07
C THR A 82 -0.42 3.30 -25.74
N LEU A 83 0.53 3.83 -24.98
CA LEU A 83 0.24 4.55 -23.74
C LEU A 83 -0.46 5.87 -24.07
N ILE A 84 -1.60 6.12 -23.43
CA ILE A 84 -2.41 7.34 -23.61
C ILE A 84 -2.11 8.34 -22.51
N LEU A 85 -2.09 7.87 -21.27
CA LEU A 85 -2.00 8.70 -20.08
C LEU A 85 -1.43 7.88 -18.91
N SER A 86 -0.63 8.53 -18.07
CA SER A 86 -0.27 8.05 -16.73
C SER A 86 -0.87 9.01 -15.70
N LYS A 87 -1.44 8.47 -14.63
CA LYS A 87 -1.91 9.23 -13.47
C LYS A 87 -1.32 8.67 -12.19
N SER A 88 -0.56 9.50 -11.49
CA SER A 88 0.12 9.15 -10.23
C SER A 88 -0.68 9.49 -8.96
N THR A 89 -1.94 9.90 -9.10
CA THR A 89 -2.76 10.43 -7.99
C THR A 89 -4.10 9.72 -7.83
N GLU A 90 -4.27 8.55 -8.45
CA GLU A 90 -5.53 7.80 -8.41
C GLU A 90 -5.54 6.66 -7.38
N ILE A 91 -4.38 6.06 -7.12
CA ILE A 91 -4.24 4.90 -6.22
C ILE A 91 -3.93 5.37 -4.79
N GLY A 92 -4.38 4.61 -3.78
CA GLY A 92 -4.10 4.89 -2.38
C GLY A 92 -4.74 6.17 -1.84
N ALA A 93 -5.98 6.46 -2.24
CA ALA A 93 -6.72 7.63 -1.77
C ALA A 93 -7.65 7.29 -0.59
N SER A 94 -7.81 8.24 0.35
CA SER A 94 -8.77 8.15 1.47
C SER A 94 -8.63 6.88 2.31
N ILE A 95 -7.39 6.49 2.64
CA ILE A 95 -7.12 5.36 3.54
C ILE A 95 -7.77 5.68 4.88
N SER A 96 -8.66 4.79 5.34
CA SER A 96 -9.61 5.11 6.40
C SER A 96 -9.63 4.04 7.48
N THR A 97 -9.76 4.48 8.73
CA THR A 97 -10.03 3.60 9.87
C THR A 97 -11.14 4.17 10.75
N LYS A 98 -11.75 3.33 11.57
CA LYS A 98 -12.78 3.75 12.53
C LYS A 98 -12.15 4.57 13.65
N ALA A 99 -12.79 5.67 14.02
CA ALA A 99 -12.36 6.45 15.18
C ALA A 99 -12.47 5.68 16.51
N VAL A 100 -11.57 5.97 17.44
CA VAL A 100 -11.63 5.42 18.80
C VAL A 100 -12.92 5.89 19.49
N GLY A 101 -13.71 4.93 19.95
CA GLY A 101 -14.93 5.17 20.75
C GLY A 101 -16.14 5.73 19.99
N ARG A 102 -16.08 5.89 18.67
CA ARG A 102 -17.17 6.47 17.85
C ARG A 102 -17.16 5.93 16.42
N ASP A 103 -18.22 6.14 15.67
CA ASP A 103 -18.37 5.57 14.31
C ASP A 103 -17.87 6.50 13.19
N ASP A 104 -17.26 7.62 13.56
CA ASP A 104 -16.64 8.53 12.61
C ASP A 104 -15.46 7.89 11.86
N ARG A 105 -15.27 8.34 10.62
CA ARG A 105 -14.09 8.00 9.80
C ARG A 105 -12.88 8.83 10.23
N VAL A 106 -11.74 8.16 10.43
CA VAL A 106 -10.42 8.79 10.54
C VAL A 106 -9.67 8.54 9.24
N ASP A 107 -9.24 9.62 8.58
CA ASP A 107 -8.39 9.54 7.40
C ASP A 107 -6.92 9.43 7.84
N VAL A 108 -6.26 8.34 7.45
CA VAL A 108 -4.86 8.03 7.75
C VAL A 108 -4.00 8.00 6.49
N THR A 109 -4.46 8.58 5.37
CA THR A 109 -3.71 8.57 4.09
C THR A 109 -2.31 9.14 4.26
N ARG A 110 -2.16 10.21 5.06
CA ARG A 110 -0.87 10.86 5.34
C ARG A 110 0.08 10.05 6.23
N ASP A 111 -0.41 8.96 6.82
CA ASP A 111 0.41 8.02 7.56
C ASP A 111 1.07 6.98 6.64
N TYR A 112 0.55 6.81 5.41
CA TYR A 112 1.04 5.85 4.42
C TYR A 112 1.85 6.49 3.30
N LYS A 113 1.60 7.77 2.99
CA LYS A 113 2.33 8.48 1.94
C LYS A 113 2.34 9.98 2.16
N TYR A 114 3.25 10.65 1.44
CA TYR A 114 3.30 12.10 1.38
C TYR A 114 2.20 12.68 0.48
N GLU A 115 2.01 14.00 0.54
CA GLU A 115 1.02 14.69 -0.29
C GLU A 115 1.41 14.62 -1.77
N GLU A 116 0.45 14.26 -2.62
CA GLU A 116 0.64 14.13 -4.06
C GLU A 116 0.68 15.49 -4.75
N GLY A 117 1.53 15.66 -5.78
CA GLY A 117 1.48 16.81 -6.69
C GLY A 117 2.27 18.05 -6.27
N LYS A 118 3.62 17.93 -6.18
CA LYS A 118 4.54 19.08 -6.27
C LYS A 118 5.46 18.94 -7.47
#